data_AF-A0A382R3K1-F1
#
_entry.id   AF-A0A382R3K1-F1
#
_cell.length_a   1.000
_cell.length_b   1.000
_cell.length_c   1.000
_cell.angle_alpha   90.00
_cell.angle_beta   90.00
_cell.angle_gamma   90.00
#
_symmetry.space_group_name_H-M   'P 1'
#
loop_
_entity.id
_entity.type
_entity.pdbx_description
1 polymer ?
#
loop_
_entity_poly.entity_id
_entity_poly.type
_entity_poly.pdbx_seq_one_letter_code
_entity_poly.pdbx_strand_id
1 'polypeptide(L)'
;NLVVLFVRTMSTVSSEFVLTFNIDSDGQFCSVLKNDSDKTLGNFLICFSLLSPIKSVDNCLVMTQVGGYVELSQLNTSPFLPGEEWSFKYAYEYSRHRPLNHTWGPQGAFVKLLDGSYISVHVDDLDFQTFSSLDPIAKNPSKKLLDQSLRLVPHPSEWMPSAGVCNLSQPLNLSFDDSEMITRAVSAASELGNRLNLNILSSNNNEFIGSNTELIIKAQKHKTSSSYSLVITSDVIELNAGDEQGLFYGLVTLLQLNQTYHKLIPCGTIIDQPRFDWRGQHLDCARHFYAVESILKLLDLMSLFKLNKFHWHGTDDEAFRFKLD
;
A
#
# COMPACT_ATOMS: atom_id res chain seq x y z
N ASN A 1 -11.10 -6.06 25.37
CA ASN A 1 -12.45 -5.56 25.07
C ASN A 1 -12.36 -4.55 23.93
N LEU A 2 -13.26 -4.68 22.96
CA LEU A 2 -13.28 -4.08 21.60
C LEU A 2 -12.48 -4.81 20.52
N VAL A 3 -13.02 -5.95 20.08
CA VAL A 3 -13.03 -6.30 18.65
C VAL A 3 -14.31 -5.70 18.09
N VAL A 4 -14.21 -4.59 17.37
CA VAL A 4 -15.34 -4.05 16.61
C VAL A 4 -15.45 -4.91 15.36
N LEU A 5 -16.33 -5.92 15.39
CA LEU A 5 -16.85 -6.52 14.17
C LEU A 5 -17.59 -5.41 13.41
N PHE A 6 -17.03 -4.97 12.30
CA PHE A 6 -17.81 -4.31 11.26
C PHE A 6 -18.78 -5.37 10.68
N VAL A 7 -19.93 -5.52 11.34
CA VAL A 7 -21.10 -6.08 10.67
C VAL A 7 -21.51 -5.03 9.66
N ARG A 8 -21.12 -5.25 8.41
CA ARG A 8 -21.67 -4.51 7.27
C ARG A 8 -23.16 -4.83 7.29
N THR A 9 -23.98 -3.90 7.76
CA THR A 9 -25.42 -3.96 7.57
C THR A 9 -25.64 -4.07 6.07
N MET A 10 -26.18 -5.21 5.61
CA MET A 10 -26.70 -5.35 4.26
C MET A 10 -27.87 -4.37 4.12
N SER A 11 -27.55 -3.14 3.78
CA SER A 11 -28.46 -2.26 3.07
C SER A 11 -28.76 -2.99 1.77
N THR A 12 -29.94 -3.62 1.69
CA THR A 12 -30.50 -4.07 0.41
C THR A 12 -30.68 -2.83 -0.45
N VAL A 13 -29.64 -2.47 -1.20
CA VAL A 13 -29.77 -1.54 -2.30
C VAL A 13 -30.64 -2.29 -3.29
N SER A 14 -31.93 -1.93 -3.35
CA SER A 14 -32.85 -2.42 -4.38
C SER A 14 -32.34 -1.90 -5.72
N SER A 15 -31.42 -2.61 -6.35
CA SER A 15 -30.97 -2.35 -7.69
C SER A 15 -31.95 -2.96 -8.68
N GLU A 16 -32.32 -2.19 -9.70
CA GLU A 16 -33.16 -2.64 -10.82
C GLU A 16 -32.60 -3.87 -11.55
N PHE A 17 -31.28 -4.07 -11.52
CA PHE A 17 -30.61 -5.22 -12.11
C PHE A 17 -29.57 -5.78 -11.13
N VAL A 18 -29.57 -7.09 -10.97
CA VAL A 18 -28.65 -7.82 -10.10
C VAL A 18 -27.82 -8.79 -10.95
N LEU A 19 -26.51 -8.78 -10.80
CA LEU A 19 -25.60 -9.68 -11.47
C LEU A 19 -24.82 -10.49 -10.44
N THR A 20 -24.92 -11.80 -10.54
CA THR A 20 -24.21 -12.75 -9.69
C THR A 20 -23.10 -13.43 -10.48
N PHE A 21 -22.01 -13.75 -9.78
CA PHE A 21 -20.90 -14.48 -10.34
C PHE A 21 -20.57 -15.67 -9.44
N ASN A 22 -20.38 -16.83 -10.06
CA ASN A 22 -19.82 -18.02 -9.43
C ASN A 22 -18.72 -18.59 -10.31
N ILE A 23 -17.71 -19.21 -9.73
CA ILE A 23 -16.72 -20.01 -10.46
C ILE A 23 -16.96 -21.49 -10.18
N ASP A 24 -17.19 -22.27 -11.24
CA ASP A 24 -17.39 -23.72 -11.12
C ASP A 24 -16.09 -24.52 -10.99
N SER A 25 -16.22 -25.84 -10.80
CA SER A 25 -15.08 -26.76 -10.67
C SER A 25 -14.20 -26.85 -11.91
N ASP A 26 -14.63 -26.32 -13.05
CA ASP A 26 -13.82 -26.24 -14.27
C ASP A 26 -13.12 -24.88 -14.41
N GLY A 27 -13.40 -23.95 -13.49
CA GLY A 27 -12.86 -22.60 -13.50
C GLY A 27 -13.59 -21.67 -14.46
N GLN A 28 -14.84 -22.01 -14.82
CA GLN A 28 -15.69 -21.20 -15.68
C GLN A 28 -16.51 -20.25 -14.81
N PHE A 29 -16.65 -19.02 -15.27
CA PHE A 29 -17.55 -18.06 -14.66
C PHE A 29 -18.98 -18.41 -15.05
N CYS A 30 -19.78 -18.78 -14.07
CA CYS A 30 -21.22 -18.99 -14.16
C CYS A 30 -21.91 -17.73 -13.63
N SER A 31 -22.57 -17.00 -14.52
CA SER A 31 -23.17 -15.71 -14.22
C SER A 31 -24.67 -15.73 -14.42
N VAL A 32 -25.39 -14.98 -13.58
CA VAL A 32 -26.82 -14.74 -13.75
C VAL A 32 -27.09 -13.25 -13.63
N LEU A 33 -27.62 -12.66 -14.71
CA LEU A 33 -28.20 -11.33 -14.68
C LEU A 33 -29.70 -11.45 -14.44
N LYS A 34 -30.24 -10.73 -13.47
CA LYS A 34 -31.66 -10.68 -13.15
C LYS A 34 -32.22 -9.29 -13.37
N ASN A 35 -33.39 -9.21 -14.02
CA ASN A 35 -34.16 -7.98 -14.18
C ASN A 35 -35.18 -7.87 -13.04
N ASP A 36 -34.82 -7.17 -11.97
CA ASP A 36 -35.73 -6.88 -10.84
C ASP A 36 -36.47 -5.53 -11.03
N SER A 37 -36.35 -4.93 -12.21
CA SER A 37 -37.03 -3.70 -12.60
C SER A 37 -38.42 -3.95 -13.19
N ASP A 38 -39.17 -2.87 -13.40
CA ASP A 38 -40.44 -2.86 -14.15
C ASP A 38 -40.25 -2.64 -15.66
N LYS A 39 -39.01 -2.54 -16.14
CA LYS A 39 -38.66 -2.20 -17.53
C LYS A 39 -38.34 -3.45 -18.34
N THR A 40 -38.79 -3.47 -19.58
CA THR A 40 -38.31 -4.42 -20.59
C THR A 40 -37.06 -3.84 -21.24
N LEU A 41 -35.96 -4.60 -21.25
CA LEU A 41 -34.79 -4.24 -22.03
C LEU A 41 -34.88 -4.86 -23.43
N GLY A 42 -34.57 -4.07 -24.46
CA GLY A 42 -34.34 -4.58 -25.80
C GLY A 42 -32.97 -5.26 -25.89
N ASN A 43 -32.27 -5.12 -27.01
CA ASN A 43 -30.89 -5.60 -27.09
C ASN A 43 -29.98 -4.78 -26.16
N PHE A 44 -29.13 -5.47 -25.41
CA PHE A 44 -28.16 -4.87 -24.50
C PHE A 44 -26.86 -5.69 -24.48
N LEU A 45 -25.83 -5.10 -23.89
CA LEU A 45 -24.56 -5.76 -23.61
C LEU A 45 -24.30 -5.73 -22.11
N ILE A 46 -23.74 -6.81 -21.57
CA ILE A 46 -23.11 -6.79 -20.25
C ILE A 46 -21.64 -6.47 -20.42
N CYS A 47 -21.18 -5.45 -19.71
CA CYS A 47 -19.83 -4.94 -19.75
C CYS A 47 -19.16 -5.14 -18.40
N PHE A 48 -17.89 -5.52 -18.38
CA PHE A 48 -17.05 -5.61 -17.18
C PHE A 48 -15.57 -5.72 -17.57
N SER A 49 -14.69 -5.63 -16.56
CA SER A 49 -13.25 -5.81 -16.74
C SER A 49 -12.77 -7.15 -16.17
N LEU A 50 -11.84 -7.80 -16.88
CA LEU A 50 -11.18 -9.05 -16.48
C LEU A 50 -9.67 -8.99 -16.74
N LEU A 51 -8.91 -9.87 -16.08
CA LEU A 51 -7.45 -9.93 -16.18
C LEU A 51 -6.90 -10.37 -17.55
N SER A 52 -7.68 -11.14 -18.32
CA SER A 52 -7.19 -11.85 -19.51
C SER A 52 -8.29 -12.00 -20.57
N PRO A 53 -7.92 -12.24 -21.84
CA PRO A 53 -8.80 -12.75 -22.88
C PRO A 53 -9.71 -13.88 -22.40
N ILE A 54 -10.99 -13.79 -22.79
CA ILE A 54 -12.02 -14.79 -22.48
C ILE A 54 -12.59 -15.42 -23.73
N LYS A 55 -13.28 -16.53 -23.54
CA LYS A 55 -14.11 -17.19 -24.54
C LYS A 55 -15.51 -17.42 -23.98
N SER A 56 -16.50 -17.33 -24.85
CA SER A 56 -17.85 -17.82 -24.56
C SER A 56 -17.82 -19.31 -24.25
N VAL A 57 -18.63 -19.73 -23.29
CA VAL A 57 -18.83 -21.14 -22.95
C VAL A 57 -20.28 -21.54 -23.14
N ASP A 58 -21.22 -20.77 -22.60
CA ASP A 58 -22.66 -21.07 -22.71
C ASP A 58 -23.52 -19.80 -22.69
N ASN A 59 -24.57 -19.80 -23.52
CA ASN A 59 -25.62 -18.77 -23.60
C ASN A 59 -25.15 -17.30 -23.66
N CYS A 60 -23.95 -17.03 -24.18
CA CYS A 60 -23.45 -15.68 -24.44
C CYS A 60 -22.48 -15.63 -25.63
N LEU A 61 -22.31 -14.44 -26.20
CA LEU A 61 -21.32 -14.15 -27.23
C LEU A 61 -20.38 -13.04 -26.74
N VAL A 62 -19.07 -13.23 -26.91
CA VAL A 62 -18.09 -12.15 -26.75
C VAL A 62 -18.16 -11.25 -27.99
N MET A 63 -18.66 -10.04 -27.81
CA MET A 63 -18.84 -9.07 -28.89
C MET A 63 -17.58 -8.24 -29.12
N THR A 64 -17.00 -7.76 -28.01
CA THR A 64 -15.82 -6.91 -28.01
C THR A 64 -14.93 -7.31 -26.83
N GLN A 65 -13.62 -7.31 -27.05
CA GLN A 65 -12.65 -7.32 -25.96
C GLN A 65 -11.45 -6.44 -26.30
N VAL A 66 -11.11 -5.50 -25.42
CA VAL A 66 -9.96 -4.61 -25.55
C VAL A 66 -9.25 -4.52 -24.21
N GLY A 67 -8.02 -5.05 -24.14
CA GLY A 67 -7.33 -5.22 -22.86
C GLY A 67 -8.19 -6.04 -21.90
N GLY A 68 -8.44 -5.49 -20.70
CA GLY A 68 -9.33 -6.11 -19.72
C GLY A 68 -10.83 -5.89 -19.97
N TYR A 69 -11.22 -4.90 -20.78
CA TYR A 69 -12.63 -4.56 -21.02
C TYR A 69 -13.30 -5.59 -21.92
N VAL A 70 -14.48 -6.06 -21.53
CA VAL A 70 -15.26 -7.09 -22.21
C VAL A 70 -16.70 -6.61 -22.42
N GLU A 71 -17.27 -6.92 -23.59
CA GLU A 71 -18.69 -6.80 -23.88
C GLU A 71 -19.27 -8.18 -24.25
N LEU A 72 -20.28 -8.64 -23.50
CA LEU A 72 -21.02 -9.86 -23.75
C LEU A 72 -22.46 -9.56 -24.20
N SER A 73 -22.97 -10.30 -25.17
CA SER A 73 -24.39 -10.29 -25.52
C SER A 73 -25.06 -11.63 -25.21
N GLN A 74 -26.38 -11.61 -25.13
CA GLN A 74 -27.20 -12.81 -25.23
C GLN A 74 -26.99 -13.50 -26.59
N LEU A 75 -27.14 -14.82 -26.63
CA LEU A 75 -27.12 -15.58 -27.88
C LEU A 75 -28.38 -15.30 -28.72
N ASN A 76 -29.53 -15.16 -28.06
CA ASN A 76 -30.81 -14.83 -28.67
C ASN A 76 -31.22 -13.41 -28.28
N THR A 77 -31.60 -12.58 -29.26
CA THR A 77 -31.95 -11.16 -29.07
C THR A 77 -33.41 -10.95 -28.68
N SER A 78 -33.94 -11.78 -27.79
CA SER A 78 -35.29 -11.59 -27.26
C SER A 78 -35.30 -10.44 -26.25
N PRO A 79 -36.39 -9.65 -26.16
CA PRO A 79 -36.51 -8.65 -25.10
C PRO A 79 -36.39 -9.30 -23.72
N PHE A 80 -35.62 -8.68 -22.82
CA PHE A 80 -35.41 -9.15 -21.46
C PHE A 80 -36.44 -8.51 -20.53
N LEU A 81 -37.43 -9.30 -20.13
CA LEU A 81 -38.63 -8.84 -19.45
C LEU A 81 -38.42 -8.68 -17.94
N PRO A 82 -39.28 -7.90 -17.25
CA PRO A 82 -39.33 -7.87 -15.78
C PRO A 82 -39.44 -9.27 -15.16
N GLY A 83 -38.57 -9.55 -14.18
CA GLY A 83 -38.50 -10.82 -13.47
C GLY A 83 -37.74 -11.94 -14.20
N GLU A 84 -37.26 -11.70 -15.43
CA GLU A 84 -36.45 -12.70 -16.14
C GLU A 84 -35.01 -12.75 -15.62
N GLU A 85 -34.42 -13.93 -15.82
CA GLU A 85 -33.02 -14.22 -15.52
C GLU A 85 -32.31 -14.70 -16.79
N TRP A 86 -31.13 -14.15 -17.03
CA TRP A 86 -30.22 -14.61 -18.05
C TRP A 86 -29.02 -15.27 -17.40
N SER A 87 -28.98 -16.60 -17.47
CA SER A 87 -27.83 -17.42 -17.07
C SER A 87 -26.87 -17.61 -18.24
N PHE A 88 -25.57 -17.39 -18.02
CA PHE A 88 -24.55 -17.55 -19.05
C PHE A 88 -23.20 -17.97 -18.45
N LYS A 89 -22.34 -18.55 -19.30
CA LYS A 89 -21.00 -18.99 -18.92
C LYS A 89 -19.93 -18.48 -19.87
N TYR A 90 -18.79 -18.14 -19.30
CA TYR A 90 -17.58 -17.81 -20.02
C TYR A 90 -16.36 -18.26 -19.21
N ALA A 91 -15.21 -18.33 -19.85
CA ALA A 91 -13.96 -18.71 -19.20
C ALA A 91 -12.81 -17.91 -19.77
N TYR A 92 -11.71 -17.82 -19.01
CA TYR A 92 -10.46 -17.38 -19.62
C TYR A 92 -10.08 -18.31 -20.78
N GLU A 93 -9.58 -17.72 -21.85
CA GLU A 93 -9.19 -18.46 -23.05
C GLU A 93 -8.05 -19.44 -22.74
N TYR A 94 -7.07 -18.99 -21.96
CA TYR A 94 -5.90 -19.75 -21.56
C TYR A 94 -6.10 -20.44 -20.22
N SER A 95 -5.90 -21.76 -20.18
CA SER A 95 -6.03 -22.57 -18.97
C SER A 95 -5.16 -22.10 -17.80
N ARG A 96 -3.98 -21.52 -18.08
CA ARG A 96 -3.08 -20.96 -17.06
C ARG A 96 -3.67 -19.78 -16.28
N HIS A 97 -4.72 -19.13 -16.79
CA HIS A 97 -5.38 -18.00 -16.14
C HIS A 97 -6.62 -18.42 -15.34
N ARG A 98 -6.88 -19.73 -15.22
CA ARG A 98 -8.00 -20.26 -14.41
C ARG A 98 -8.07 -19.53 -13.05
N PRO A 99 -9.23 -18.97 -12.66
CA PRO A 99 -9.33 -18.11 -11.50
C PRO A 99 -9.05 -18.86 -10.19
N LEU A 100 -8.21 -18.26 -9.35
CA LEU A 100 -7.77 -18.82 -8.07
C LEU A 100 -8.22 -18.00 -6.85
N ASN A 101 -8.75 -16.80 -7.05
CA ASN A 101 -9.24 -15.93 -5.99
C ASN A 101 -10.22 -14.88 -6.53
N HIS A 102 -10.97 -14.23 -5.64
CA HIS A 102 -12.05 -13.31 -5.98
C HIS A 102 -11.61 -12.09 -6.82
N THR A 103 -10.37 -11.65 -6.71
CA THR A 103 -9.89 -10.49 -7.47
C THR A 103 -9.72 -10.76 -8.96
N TRP A 104 -9.74 -12.04 -9.37
CA TRP A 104 -9.71 -12.46 -10.77
C TRP A 104 -11.12 -12.56 -11.37
N GLY A 105 -12.15 -12.26 -10.57
CA GLY A 105 -13.50 -12.10 -11.07
C GLY A 105 -13.69 -10.81 -11.87
N PRO A 106 -14.86 -10.68 -12.51
CA PRO A 106 -15.27 -9.45 -13.18
C PRO A 106 -15.29 -8.26 -12.23
N GLN A 107 -14.85 -7.11 -12.73
CA GLN A 107 -14.85 -5.85 -11.98
C GLN A 107 -15.63 -4.76 -12.73
N GLY A 108 -16.35 -3.93 -11.97
CA GLY A 108 -17.03 -2.75 -12.49
C GLY A 108 -18.12 -3.06 -13.52
N ALA A 109 -18.95 -4.07 -13.26
CA ALA A 109 -19.96 -4.50 -14.23
C ALA A 109 -21.10 -3.50 -14.42
N PHE A 110 -21.59 -3.37 -15.66
CA PHE A 110 -22.75 -2.55 -16.01
C PHE A 110 -23.45 -3.09 -17.27
N VAL A 111 -24.69 -2.65 -17.50
CA VAL A 111 -25.42 -2.91 -18.75
C VAL A 111 -25.23 -1.72 -19.69
N LYS A 112 -24.88 -1.96 -20.95
CA LYS A 112 -24.81 -0.96 -22.03
C LYS A 112 -25.96 -1.17 -23.00
N LEU A 113 -26.70 -0.10 -23.29
CA LEU A 113 -27.82 -0.09 -24.24
C LEU A 113 -27.35 0.29 -25.65
N LEU A 114 -28.18 0.01 -26.66
CA LEU A 114 -27.86 0.31 -28.07
C LEU A 114 -27.68 1.81 -28.36
N ASP A 115 -28.30 2.69 -27.57
CA ASP A 115 -28.14 4.14 -27.69
C ASP A 115 -26.84 4.67 -27.05
N GLY A 116 -26.03 3.79 -26.45
CA GLY A 116 -24.77 4.10 -25.80
C GLY A 116 -24.91 4.51 -24.32
N SER A 117 -26.14 4.64 -23.80
CA SER A 117 -26.36 4.83 -22.38
C SER A 117 -26.06 3.54 -21.59
N TYR A 118 -25.89 3.67 -20.28
CA TYR A 118 -25.61 2.53 -19.40
C TYR A 118 -26.50 2.52 -18.16
N ILE A 119 -26.75 1.32 -17.65
CA ILE A 119 -27.49 1.05 -16.43
C ILE A 119 -26.52 0.41 -15.43
N SER A 120 -26.45 0.98 -14.23
CA SER A 120 -25.69 0.41 -13.12
C SER A 120 -26.33 -0.91 -12.68
N VAL A 121 -25.50 -1.90 -12.42
CA VAL A 121 -25.92 -3.22 -11.95
C VAL A 121 -25.37 -3.44 -10.55
N HIS A 122 -26.18 -3.98 -9.65
CA HIS A 122 -25.63 -4.47 -8.38
C HIS A 122 -24.93 -5.80 -8.63
N VAL A 123 -23.68 -5.87 -8.19
CA VAL A 123 -22.87 -7.07 -8.31
C VAL A 123 -22.77 -7.71 -6.94
N ASP A 124 -23.27 -8.93 -6.82
CA ASP A 124 -23.04 -9.74 -5.62
C ASP A 124 -21.58 -10.19 -5.58
N ASP A 125 -21.07 -10.40 -4.36
CA ASP A 125 -19.71 -10.89 -4.16
C ASP A 125 -19.52 -12.21 -4.93
N LEU A 126 -18.44 -12.29 -5.72
CA LEU A 126 -18.08 -13.50 -6.46
C LEU A 126 -17.99 -14.67 -5.47
N ASP A 127 -18.74 -15.74 -5.71
CA ASP A 127 -18.61 -16.96 -4.91
C ASP A 127 -17.67 -17.96 -5.60
N PHE A 128 -16.89 -18.69 -4.81
CA PHE A 128 -16.15 -19.85 -5.30
C PHE A 128 -16.91 -21.07 -4.85
N GLN A 129 -17.36 -21.91 -5.79
CA GLN A 129 -17.72 -23.29 -5.44
C GLN A 129 -16.47 -23.93 -4.82
N THR A 130 -16.52 -24.04 -3.50
CA THR A 130 -15.36 -24.22 -2.62
C THR A 130 -14.40 -25.28 -3.17
N PHE A 131 -13.16 -24.90 -3.48
CA PHE A 131 -12.04 -25.82 -3.29
C PHE A 131 -12.08 -26.17 -1.80
N SER A 132 -12.16 -27.47 -1.45
CA SER A 132 -12.12 -27.87 -0.04
C SER A 132 -10.99 -27.11 0.63
N SER A 133 -11.29 -26.35 1.69
CA SER A 133 -10.29 -25.61 2.43
C SER A 133 -9.14 -26.55 2.75
N LEU A 134 -8.01 -26.41 2.06
CA LEU A 134 -6.79 -27.04 2.51
C LEU A 134 -6.57 -26.50 3.92
N ASP A 135 -6.50 -27.40 4.90
CA ASP A 135 -6.25 -27.03 6.28
C ASP A 135 -5.08 -26.03 6.31
N PRO A 136 -5.21 -24.89 7.02
CA PRO A 136 -4.14 -23.92 7.08
C PRO A 136 -2.86 -24.63 7.50
N ILE A 137 -1.80 -24.49 6.67
CA ILE A 137 -0.48 -25.08 6.95
C ILE A 137 -0.14 -24.79 8.40
N ALA A 138 0.10 -25.84 9.18
CA ALA A 138 0.40 -25.75 10.59
C ALA A 138 1.47 -24.66 10.81
N LYS A 139 1.11 -23.61 11.55
CA LYS A 139 2.07 -22.56 11.92
C LYS A 139 3.20 -23.25 12.68
N ASN A 140 4.39 -23.27 12.09
CA ASN A 140 5.59 -23.71 12.79
C ASN A 140 5.68 -22.94 14.12
N PRO A 141 5.92 -23.62 15.25
CA PRO A 141 6.06 -22.96 16.53
C PRO A 141 7.15 -21.88 16.41
N SER A 142 6.79 -20.68 16.83
CA SER A 142 7.59 -19.47 16.75
C SER A 142 9.03 -19.74 17.18
N LYS A 143 9.96 -19.57 16.24
CA LYS A 143 11.39 -19.43 16.58
C LYS A 143 11.45 -18.26 17.56
N LYS A 144 11.85 -18.54 18.81
CA LYS A 144 12.06 -17.53 19.85
C LYS A 144 12.98 -16.46 19.26
N LEU A 145 12.43 -15.29 18.94
CA LEU A 145 13.22 -14.15 18.48
C LEU A 145 14.28 -13.90 19.55
N LEU A 146 15.55 -13.98 19.16
CA LEU A 146 16.66 -13.69 20.05
C LEU A 146 16.47 -12.26 20.58
N ASP A 147 16.32 -12.15 21.90
CA ASP A 147 16.05 -10.94 22.69
C ASP A 147 17.19 -9.90 22.65
N GLN A 148 18.12 -10.03 21.70
CA GLN A 148 19.34 -9.24 21.54
C GLN A 148 19.33 -8.34 20.29
N SER A 149 18.35 -8.49 19.39
CA SER A 149 18.25 -7.62 18.21
C SER A 149 17.56 -6.31 18.56
N LEU A 150 18.20 -5.18 18.23
CA LEU A 150 17.56 -3.86 18.29
C LEU A 150 16.32 -3.86 17.38
N ARG A 151 15.16 -3.46 17.92
CA ARG A 151 13.92 -3.36 17.16
C ARG A 151 13.95 -2.07 16.34
N LEU A 152 14.53 -2.15 15.15
CA LEU A 152 14.70 -1.04 14.22
C LEU A 152 14.52 -1.54 12.78
N VAL A 153 13.90 -0.73 11.91
CA VAL A 153 13.68 -1.08 10.50
C VAL A 153 14.05 0.08 9.57
N PRO A 154 15.05 -0.04 8.69
CA PRO A 154 15.90 -1.22 8.50
C PRO A 154 16.76 -1.53 9.74
N HIS A 155 17.09 -2.82 9.91
CA HIS A 155 18.05 -3.21 10.94
C HIS A 155 19.42 -2.61 10.59
N PRO A 156 20.15 -2.04 11.57
CA PRO A 156 21.43 -1.41 11.28
C PRO A 156 22.49 -2.45 10.91
N SER A 157 23.56 -1.99 10.27
CA SER A 157 24.71 -2.82 9.94
C SER A 157 25.35 -3.43 11.19
N GLU A 158 25.52 -2.63 12.24
CA GLU A 158 26.02 -3.09 13.54
C GLU A 158 25.24 -2.46 14.70
N TRP A 159 25.02 -3.24 15.76
CA TRP A 159 24.43 -2.81 17.03
C TRP A 159 25.24 -3.38 18.19
N MET A 160 25.75 -2.50 19.05
CA MET A 160 26.52 -2.83 20.24
C MET A 160 25.77 -2.31 21.47
N PRO A 161 24.94 -3.15 22.13
CA PRO A 161 24.15 -2.72 23.28
C PRO A 161 25.05 -2.36 24.48
N SER A 162 24.66 -1.34 25.24
CA SER A 162 25.24 -1.02 26.54
C SER A 162 24.15 -0.98 27.62
N ALA A 163 24.57 -0.96 28.89
CA ALA A 163 23.62 -0.89 29.99
C ALA A 163 22.96 0.51 30.05
N GLY A 164 21.65 0.53 30.26
CA GLY A 164 20.88 1.75 30.48
C GLY A 164 19.85 2.05 29.40
N VAL A 165 19.11 3.13 29.63
CA VAL A 165 18.13 3.69 28.70
C VAL A 165 18.30 5.19 28.62
N CYS A 166 18.08 5.75 27.44
CA CYS A 166 18.03 7.18 27.18
C CYS A 166 16.57 7.65 27.13
N ASN A 167 16.26 8.75 27.81
CA ASN A 167 14.90 9.27 27.88
C ASN A 167 14.67 10.37 26.82
N LEU A 168 13.80 10.08 25.86
CA LEU A 168 13.36 10.97 24.77
C LEU A 168 11.94 11.52 25.00
N SER A 169 11.48 11.56 26.25
CA SER A 169 10.11 12.04 26.56
C SER A 169 9.92 13.54 26.37
N GLN A 170 11.01 14.30 26.34
CA GLN A 170 11.06 15.72 26.04
C GLN A 170 11.85 15.93 24.73
N PRO A 171 11.60 17.02 24.00
CA PRO A 171 12.43 17.39 22.86
C PRO A 171 13.92 17.45 23.23
N LEU A 172 14.78 17.00 22.32
CA LEU A 172 16.23 16.95 22.52
C LEU A 172 16.85 18.36 22.45
N ASN A 173 17.84 18.61 23.33
CA ASN A 173 18.66 19.81 23.24
C ASN A 173 19.72 19.61 22.15
N LEU A 174 19.62 20.35 21.06
CA LEU A 174 20.51 20.21 19.90
C LEU A 174 21.81 21.00 20.10
N SER A 175 22.94 20.36 19.79
CA SER A 175 24.28 20.95 19.88
C SER A 175 25.10 20.56 18.66
N PHE A 176 25.46 21.53 17.81
CA PHE A 176 26.25 21.30 16.60
C PHE A 176 26.94 22.57 16.10
N ASP A 177 28.05 22.41 15.39
CA ASP A 177 28.77 23.52 14.76
C ASP A 177 27.94 24.17 13.64
N ASP A 178 28.14 25.46 13.39
CA ASP A 178 27.47 26.17 12.29
C ASP A 178 27.83 25.54 10.94
N SER A 179 26.89 24.75 10.41
CA SER A 179 27.07 23.91 9.23
C SER A 179 25.76 23.80 8.46
N GLU A 180 25.76 24.31 7.24
CA GLU A 180 24.59 24.25 6.34
C GLU A 180 24.09 22.82 6.13
N MET A 181 25.03 21.87 6.03
CA MET A 181 24.73 20.44 5.86
C MET A 181 23.97 19.87 7.06
N ILE A 182 24.41 20.20 8.29
CA ILE A 182 23.73 19.75 9.52
C ILE A 182 22.35 20.39 9.61
N THR A 183 22.27 21.70 9.37
CA THR A 183 21.00 22.45 9.40
C THR A 183 19.96 21.86 8.44
N ARG A 184 20.35 21.51 7.21
CA ARG A 184 19.45 20.88 6.24
C ARG A 184 18.97 19.50 6.69
N ALA A 185 19.88 18.66 7.19
CA ALA A 185 19.52 17.32 7.67
C ALA A 185 18.56 17.37 8.87
N VAL A 186 18.83 18.27 9.84
CA VAL A 186 17.99 18.50 11.02
C VAL A 186 16.62 19.03 10.60
N SER A 187 16.56 20.01 9.70
CA SER A 187 15.30 20.55 9.20
C SER A 187 14.47 19.48 8.50
N ALA A 188 15.08 18.71 7.58
CA ALA A 188 14.38 17.65 6.86
C ALA A 188 13.84 16.56 7.81
N ALA A 189 14.61 16.15 8.82
CA ALA A 189 14.18 15.17 9.81
C ALA A 189 13.07 15.72 10.73
N SER A 190 13.15 17.00 11.12
CA SER A 190 12.11 17.68 11.90
C SER A 190 10.80 17.77 11.12
N GLU A 191 10.85 18.16 9.84
CA GLU A 191 9.67 18.22 8.98
C GLU A 191 9.04 16.84 8.76
N LEU A 192 9.85 15.79 8.53
CA LEU A 192 9.35 14.42 8.45
C LEU A 192 8.70 13.98 9.77
N GLY A 193 9.36 14.26 10.89
CA GLY A 193 8.82 14.01 12.23
C GLY A 193 7.45 14.66 12.42
N ASN A 194 7.30 15.92 11.99
CA ASN A 194 6.05 16.66 12.10
C ASN A 194 4.94 16.03 11.26
N ARG A 195 5.22 15.69 9.98
CA ARG A 195 4.23 15.05 9.10
C ARG A 195 3.79 13.67 9.58
N LEU A 196 4.68 12.94 10.27
CA LEU A 196 4.41 11.59 10.79
C LEU A 196 3.99 11.56 12.27
N ASN A 197 3.94 12.70 12.96
CA ASN A 197 3.72 12.80 14.40
C ASN A 197 4.77 12.02 15.24
N LEU A 198 6.05 12.08 14.84
CA LEU A 198 7.19 11.39 15.48
C LEU A 198 8.18 12.37 16.14
N ASN A 199 7.74 13.57 16.49
CA ASN A 199 8.60 14.67 16.92
C ASN A 199 9.51 14.31 18.12
N ILE A 200 10.82 14.48 17.92
CA ILE A 200 11.85 14.40 18.97
C ILE A 200 12.69 15.68 19.07
N LEU A 201 12.52 16.60 18.12
CA LEU A 201 13.27 17.85 18.01
C LEU A 201 12.33 19.01 18.35
N SER A 202 12.86 20.06 18.97
CA SER A 202 12.10 21.29 19.21
C SER A 202 11.81 21.99 17.89
N SER A 203 10.61 22.55 17.75
CA SER A 203 10.22 23.42 16.64
C SER A 203 10.82 24.83 16.76
N ASN A 204 11.30 25.22 17.94
CA ASN A 204 11.90 26.53 18.22
C ASN A 204 13.32 26.36 18.79
N ASN A 205 14.33 26.90 18.10
CA ASN A 205 15.75 26.82 18.47
C ASN A 205 16.12 27.60 19.76
N ASN A 206 15.17 28.28 20.41
CA ASN A 206 15.44 29.26 21.47
C ASN A 206 14.76 28.99 22.82
N GLU A 207 14.08 27.85 23.01
CA GLU A 207 13.57 27.48 24.33
C GLU A 207 14.42 26.35 24.91
N PHE A 208 15.14 26.66 26.00
CA PHE A 208 15.79 25.68 26.86
C PHE A 208 14.68 24.89 27.54
N ILE A 209 14.23 23.83 26.88
CA ILE A 209 13.29 22.88 27.47
C ILE A 209 14.12 22.11 28.49
N GLY A 210 13.59 21.87 29.70
CA GLY A 210 14.26 21.12 30.77
C GLY A 210 14.49 19.63 30.44
N SER A 211 14.89 19.33 29.20
CA SER A 211 15.35 18.04 28.72
C SER A 211 16.72 17.77 29.30
N ASN A 212 16.87 16.59 29.90
CA ASN A 212 18.13 16.11 30.42
C ASN A 212 19.00 15.43 29.33
N THR A 213 18.51 15.38 28.09
CA THR A 213 19.17 14.66 27.00
C THR A 213 19.67 15.63 25.93
N GLU A 214 20.98 15.65 25.71
CA GLU A 214 21.64 16.43 24.66
C GLU A 214 21.84 15.58 23.40
N LEU A 215 21.53 16.13 22.22
CA LEU A 215 21.85 15.55 20.92
C LEU A 215 22.99 16.37 20.29
N ILE A 216 24.17 15.78 20.28
CA ILE A 216 25.37 16.35 19.67
C ILE A 216 25.48 15.82 18.23
N ILE A 217 25.49 16.71 17.24
CA ILE A 217 25.60 16.34 15.83
C ILE A 217 26.93 16.85 15.28
N LYS A 218 27.73 15.95 14.70
CA LYS A 218 29.05 16.26 14.16
C LYS A 218 29.17 15.82 12.71
N ALA A 219 29.74 16.70 11.90
CA ALA A 219 30.15 16.36 10.54
C ALA A 219 31.56 15.74 10.58
N GLN A 220 31.65 14.44 10.31
CA GLN A 220 32.92 13.71 10.29
C GLN A 220 33.01 12.86 9.03
N LYS A 221 34.11 13.00 8.28
CA LYS A 221 34.31 12.29 7.02
C LYS A 221 34.26 10.76 7.23
N HIS A 222 33.30 10.11 6.59
CA HIS A 222 33.20 8.66 6.51
C HIS A 222 33.70 8.16 5.14
N LYS A 223 34.04 6.87 5.05
CA LYS A 223 34.46 6.24 3.77
C LYS A 223 33.26 5.95 2.86
N THR A 224 32.11 5.62 3.44
CA THR A 224 30.90 5.24 2.73
C THR A 224 29.90 6.39 2.76
N SER A 225 29.27 6.71 1.63
CA SER A 225 28.19 7.70 1.57
C SER A 225 26.96 7.24 2.34
N SER A 226 26.21 8.21 2.88
CA SER A 226 25.00 7.99 3.68
C SER A 226 25.19 7.11 4.91
N SER A 227 26.44 6.92 5.35
CA SER A 227 26.75 6.19 6.58
C SER A 227 26.72 7.12 7.78
N TYR A 228 26.39 6.57 8.93
CA TYR A 228 26.36 7.31 10.19
C TYR A 228 26.73 6.40 11.37
N SER A 229 27.13 7.02 12.47
CA SER A 229 27.21 6.36 13.77
C SER A 229 26.36 7.12 14.79
N LEU A 230 25.72 6.37 15.69
CA LEU A 230 25.00 6.88 16.84
C LEU A 230 25.57 6.25 18.10
N VAL A 231 25.99 7.08 19.05
CA VAL A 231 26.32 6.65 20.41
C VAL A 231 25.24 7.18 21.33
N ILE A 232 24.55 6.28 22.02
CA ILE A 232 23.42 6.59 22.90
C ILE A 232 23.84 6.26 24.34
N THR A 233 23.99 7.29 25.17
CA THR A 233 24.10 7.17 26.63
C THR A 233 22.79 7.61 27.28
N SER A 234 22.72 7.56 28.61
CA SER A 234 21.50 7.92 29.34
C SER A 234 21.10 9.40 29.20
N ASP A 235 22.07 10.27 28.87
CA ASP A 235 22.00 11.73 28.90
C ASP A 235 22.54 12.42 27.64
N VAL A 236 23.30 11.71 26.80
CA VAL A 236 23.88 12.24 25.57
C VAL A 236 23.65 11.27 24.42
N ILE A 237 23.27 11.82 23.28
CA ILE A 237 23.23 11.13 22.00
C ILE A 237 24.21 11.84 21.07
N GLU A 238 25.19 11.11 20.56
CA GLU A 238 26.14 11.63 19.58
C GLU A 238 25.87 11.02 18.21
N LEU A 239 25.56 11.88 17.23
CA LEU A 239 25.38 11.52 15.82
C LEU A 239 26.57 12.03 14.99
N ASN A 240 27.28 11.10 14.35
CA ASN A 240 28.35 11.43 13.41
C ASN A 240 28.01 10.92 12.00
N ALA A 241 28.21 11.75 10.98
CA ALA A 241 28.15 11.31 9.58
C ALA A 241 29.00 12.19 8.65
N GLY A 242 29.32 11.63 7.48
CA GLY A 242 30.13 12.30 6.46
C GLY A 242 29.38 13.13 5.43
N ASP A 243 28.05 13.03 5.39
CA ASP A 243 27.18 13.76 4.46
C ASP A 243 25.78 14.00 5.03
N GLU A 244 25.00 14.86 4.37
CA GLU A 244 23.61 15.23 4.73
C GLU A 244 22.69 14.00 4.85
N GLN A 245 22.84 13.01 3.97
CA GLN A 245 21.98 11.82 3.95
C GLN A 245 22.26 10.91 5.14
N GLY A 246 23.52 10.75 5.53
CA GLY A 246 23.91 10.00 6.72
C GLY A 246 23.37 10.65 7.98
N LEU A 247 23.49 11.98 8.11
CA LEU A 247 22.90 12.73 9.22
C LEU A 247 21.37 12.53 9.27
N PHE A 248 20.69 12.70 8.13
CA PHE A 248 19.25 12.50 8.03
C PHE A 248 18.85 11.08 8.43
N TYR A 249 19.57 10.04 7.99
CA TYR A 249 19.30 8.64 8.34
C TYR A 249 19.59 8.31 9.82
N GLY A 250 20.56 8.96 10.43
CA GLY A 250 20.78 8.91 11.87
C GLY A 250 19.60 9.50 12.64
N LEU A 251 19.11 10.68 12.23
CA LEU A 251 17.94 11.31 12.84
C LEU A 251 16.66 10.47 12.64
N VAL A 252 16.43 9.92 11.45
CA VAL A 252 15.33 8.98 11.17
C VAL A 252 15.39 7.75 12.08
N THR A 253 16.59 7.26 12.39
CA THR A 253 16.78 6.17 13.35
C THR A 253 16.31 6.56 14.74
N LEU A 254 16.64 7.77 15.21
CA LEU A 254 16.15 8.26 16.49
C LEU A 254 14.62 8.42 16.50
N LEU A 255 14.00 8.92 15.42
CA LEU A 255 12.53 9.00 15.29
C LEU A 255 11.89 7.61 15.48
N GLN A 256 12.43 6.59 14.82
CA GLN A 256 11.92 5.23 14.93
C GLN A 256 12.17 4.59 16.30
N LEU A 257 13.35 4.77 16.88
CA LEU A 257 13.68 4.23 18.20
C LEU A 257 12.76 4.84 19.26
N ASN A 258 12.57 6.17 19.22
CA ASN A 258 11.65 6.88 20.09
C ASN A 258 10.24 6.27 20.05
N GLN A 259 9.71 6.01 18.86
CA GLN A 259 8.40 5.39 18.69
C GLN A 259 8.37 3.92 19.15
N THR A 260 9.36 3.13 18.76
CA THR A 260 9.40 1.67 18.99
C THR A 260 9.60 1.32 20.46
N TYR A 261 10.32 2.16 21.19
CA TYR A 261 10.63 1.96 22.61
C TYR A 261 9.88 2.94 23.53
N HIS A 262 8.79 3.56 23.04
CA HIS A 262 7.93 4.45 23.83
C HIS A 262 8.72 5.50 24.61
N LYS A 263 9.65 6.18 23.92
CA LYS A 263 10.53 7.26 24.43
C LYS A 263 11.67 6.81 25.35
N LEU A 264 11.76 5.54 25.73
CA LEU A 264 12.86 5.01 26.55
C LEU A 264 13.74 4.08 25.70
N ILE A 265 14.65 4.67 24.93
CA ILE A 265 15.45 3.94 23.96
C ILE A 265 16.64 3.25 24.64
N PRO A 266 17.08 2.05 24.21
CA PRO A 266 18.21 1.37 24.81
C PRO A 266 19.53 2.11 24.52
N CYS A 267 20.42 2.17 25.51
CA CYS A 267 21.78 2.68 25.33
C CYS A 267 22.63 1.71 24.48
N GLY A 268 23.59 2.27 23.75
CA GLY A 268 24.52 1.48 22.93
C GLY A 268 25.08 2.27 21.76
N THR A 269 25.74 1.56 20.85
CA THR A 269 26.32 2.13 19.64
C THR A 269 25.72 1.48 18.40
N ILE A 270 25.29 2.32 17.46
CA ILE A 270 24.83 1.92 16.13
C ILE A 270 25.87 2.42 15.13
N ILE A 271 26.33 1.53 14.26
CA ILE A 271 27.08 1.89 13.05
C ILE A 271 26.25 1.40 11.89
N ASP A 272 25.92 2.31 10.96
CA ASP A 272 25.06 1.95 9.85
C ASP A 272 25.50 2.60 8.54
N GLN A 273 25.25 1.88 7.46
CA GLN A 273 25.49 2.30 6.10
C GLN A 273 24.56 1.53 5.16
N PRO A 274 24.16 2.11 4.02
CA PRO A 274 23.35 1.37 3.07
C PRO A 274 24.15 0.20 2.47
N ARG A 275 23.52 -0.97 2.35
CA ARG A 275 24.06 -2.09 1.55
C ARG A 275 24.09 -1.76 0.05
N PHE A 276 23.11 -0.98 -0.42
CA PHE A 276 22.94 -0.60 -1.81
C PHE A 276 22.64 0.89 -1.91
N ASP A 277 23.27 1.57 -2.87
CA ASP A 277 23.03 2.99 -3.13
C ASP A 277 21.64 3.27 -3.71
N TRP A 278 21.08 2.29 -4.44
CA TRP A 278 19.74 2.39 -5.04
C TRP A 278 18.73 1.60 -4.19
N ARG A 279 17.83 2.32 -3.51
CA ARG A 279 16.79 1.75 -2.65
C ARG A 279 15.43 2.29 -3.10
N GLY A 280 14.82 1.55 -4.02
CA GLY A 280 13.69 2.04 -4.82
C GLY A 280 12.31 1.60 -4.35
N GLN A 281 11.33 2.46 -4.60
CA GLN A 281 9.90 2.14 -4.58
C GLN A 281 9.30 2.49 -5.95
N HIS A 282 8.63 1.54 -6.58
CA HIS A 282 7.89 1.74 -7.82
C HIS A 282 6.40 1.98 -7.51
N LEU A 283 5.77 2.95 -8.16
CA LEU A 283 4.33 3.17 -8.10
C LEU A 283 3.76 3.35 -9.51
N ASP A 284 2.87 2.45 -9.88
CA ASP A 284 2.08 2.52 -11.11
C ASP A 284 0.85 3.43 -10.88
N CYS A 285 0.91 4.63 -11.44
CA CYS A 285 -0.20 5.57 -11.49
C CYS A 285 -0.92 5.56 -12.84
N ALA A 286 -0.48 4.76 -13.80
CA ALA A 286 -1.12 4.67 -15.10
C ALA A 286 -2.41 3.85 -14.99
N ARG A 287 -2.34 2.66 -14.37
CA ARG A 287 -3.50 1.74 -14.23
C ARG A 287 -4.59 2.32 -13.34
N HIS A 288 -4.20 2.96 -12.25
CA HIS A 288 -5.11 3.67 -11.35
C HIS A 288 -4.54 5.02 -10.96
N PHE A 289 -5.40 6.04 -10.91
CA PHE A 289 -4.99 7.36 -10.45
C PHE A 289 -4.86 7.40 -8.93
N TYR A 290 -3.78 8.01 -8.44
CA TYR A 290 -3.57 8.31 -7.03
C TYR A 290 -3.53 9.81 -6.82
N ALA A 291 -4.27 10.30 -5.82
CA ALA A 291 -4.20 11.70 -5.42
C ALA A 291 -2.77 12.06 -4.95
N VAL A 292 -2.36 13.32 -5.16
CA VAL A 292 -1.01 13.80 -4.83
C VAL A 292 -0.71 13.59 -3.35
N GLU A 293 -1.69 13.80 -2.47
CA GLU A 293 -1.57 13.63 -1.03
C GLU A 293 -1.21 12.19 -0.65
N SER A 294 -1.74 11.20 -1.39
CA SER A 294 -1.40 9.79 -1.18
C SER A 294 0.05 9.50 -1.59
N ILE A 295 0.52 10.11 -2.67
CA ILE A 295 1.91 9.97 -3.14
C ILE A 295 2.88 10.62 -2.13
N LEU A 296 2.56 11.81 -1.62
CA LEU A 296 3.36 12.46 -0.59
C LEU A 296 3.48 11.62 0.69
N LYS A 297 2.37 10.99 1.13
CA LYS A 297 2.41 10.04 2.27
C LYS A 297 3.32 8.83 1.98
N LEU A 298 3.32 8.32 0.75
CA LEU A 298 4.25 7.26 0.36
C LEU A 298 5.71 7.74 0.45
N LEU A 299 6.02 8.96 -0.01
CA LEU A 299 7.37 9.54 0.09
C LEU A 299 7.84 9.74 1.54
N ASP A 300 6.92 10.08 2.45
CA ASP A 300 7.22 10.14 3.88
C ASP A 300 7.57 8.75 4.44
N LEU A 301 6.80 7.71 4.08
CA LEU A 301 7.10 6.34 4.47
C LEU A 301 8.42 5.85 3.87
N MET A 302 8.69 6.17 2.60
CA MET A 302 9.97 5.87 1.95
C MET A 302 11.14 6.49 2.72
N SER A 303 11.00 7.75 3.13
CA SER A 303 12.01 8.46 3.93
C SER A 303 12.21 7.80 5.29
N LEU A 304 11.12 7.43 5.97
CA LEU A 304 11.16 6.70 7.25
C LEU A 304 11.93 5.38 7.12
N PHE A 305 11.77 4.66 6.01
CA PHE A 305 12.47 3.39 5.75
C PHE A 305 13.78 3.54 4.96
N LYS A 306 14.31 4.77 4.86
CA LYS A 306 15.58 5.09 4.20
C LYS A 306 15.63 4.70 2.70
N LEU A 307 14.49 4.60 2.02
CA LEU A 307 14.42 4.47 0.55
C LEU A 307 14.72 5.82 -0.10
N ASN A 308 15.42 5.83 -1.23
CA ASN A 308 15.95 7.06 -1.84
C ASN A 308 15.67 7.21 -3.34
N LYS A 309 14.91 6.29 -3.95
CA LYS A 309 14.50 6.36 -5.35
C LYS A 309 13.01 6.11 -5.48
N PHE A 310 12.25 7.11 -5.92
CA PHE A 310 10.86 6.94 -6.28
C PHE A 310 10.76 6.75 -7.80
N HIS A 311 10.39 5.55 -8.23
CA HIS A 311 10.15 5.24 -9.63
C HIS A 311 8.66 5.44 -9.93
N TRP A 312 8.35 6.59 -10.53
CA TRP A 312 6.99 6.99 -10.82
C TRP A 312 6.57 6.56 -12.23
N HIS A 313 5.74 5.54 -12.32
CA HIS A 313 5.20 5.04 -13.59
C HIS A 313 3.86 5.71 -13.86
N GLY A 314 3.90 6.82 -14.60
CA GLY A 314 2.71 7.63 -14.91
C GLY A 314 2.19 7.48 -16.33
N THR A 315 2.70 6.51 -17.11
CA THR A 315 2.34 6.34 -18.52
C THR A 315 2.23 4.87 -18.87
N ASP A 316 1.10 4.47 -19.44
CA ASP A 316 0.84 3.11 -19.93
C ASP A 316 -0.33 3.14 -20.94
N ASP A 317 -0.77 1.98 -21.42
CA ASP A 317 -1.85 1.85 -22.41
C ASP A 317 -3.15 2.53 -21.94
N GLU A 318 -3.46 2.47 -20.65
CA GLU A 318 -4.71 2.98 -20.08
C GLU A 318 -4.68 4.48 -19.77
N ALA A 319 -3.50 5.09 -19.65
CA ALA A 319 -3.41 6.51 -19.29
C ALA A 319 -2.03 7.15 -19.50
N PHE A 320 -2.08 8.45 -19.74
CA PHE A 320 -0.94 9.38 -19.61
C PHE A 320 -1.25 10.38 -18.48
N ARG A 321 -0.43 10.38 -17.41
CA ARG A 321 -0.70 11.16 -16.18
C ARG A 321 0.05 12.48 -16.09
N PHE A 322 1.00 12.72 -16.96
CA PHE A 322 1.81 13.93 -16.92
C PHE A 322 1.20 15.01 -17.81
N LYS A 323 1.31 16.27 -17.41
CA LYS A 323 1.02 17.40 -18.29
C LYS A 323 2.29 17.72 -19.07
N LEU A 324 2.18 17.81 -20.39
CA LEU A 324 3.24 18.31 -21.25
C LEU A 324 2.87 19.74 -21.67
N ASP A 325 3.82 20.65 -21.54
CA ASP A 325 3.74 22.03 -22.01
C ASP A 325 4.57 22.21 -23.29
#